data_AF-V7PBK1-F1
#
_entry.id   AF-V7PBK1-F1
#
_cell.length_a   1.000
_cell.length_b   1.000
_cell.length_c   1.000
_cell.angle_alpha   90.00
_cell.angle_beta   90.00
_cell.angle_gamma   90.00
#
_symmetry.space_group_name_H-M   'P 1'
#
loop_
_entity.id
_entity.type
_entity.pdbx_description
1 polymer ?
#
loop_
_entity_poly.entity_id
_entity_poly.type
_entity_poly.pdbx_seq_one_letter_code
_entity_poly.pdbx_strand_id
1 'polypeptide(L)'
;MKQGIILIELNDVAVTIIICEKFRSIWDKFPDTLDSNNNYQFKEKNFLDSYCDDKSCDTDFRRIDGGCLYLFKQIFGTSELFKSVANSNINIVDYILIWLSYMLNLKPEGTMSNIHFFYKTTIDNDRYKNTINGVPEYSNYKYLIDKKKYFLDMDKKIISNFYEAFKLLCLFKLINSLINTGSVLIVLNRENYA
;
A
#
# COMPACT_ATOMS: atom_id res chain seq x y z
N MET A 1 15.71 26.29 -13.72
CA MET A 1 15.76 25.58 -12.42
C MET A 1 14.42 25.60 -11.67
N LYS A 2 13.80 26.75 -11.39
CA LYS A 2 12.52 26.81 -10.63
C LYS A 2 11.33 26.05 -11.25
N GLN A 3 11.14 26.11 -12.57
CA GLN A 3 10.03 25.41 -13.24
C GLN A 3 10.12 23.87 -13.14
N GLY A 4 11.35 23.32 -13.19
CA GLY A 4 11.58 21.88 -13.08
C GLY A 4 11.33 21.34 -11.67
N ILE A 5 11.66 22.12 -10.64
CA ILE A 5 11.41 21.76 -9.23
C ILE A 5 9.90 21.71 -8.94
N ILE A 6 9.14 22.70 -9.42
CA ILE A 6 7.67 22.75 -9.24
C ILE A 6 6.99 21.53 -9.91
N LEU A 7 7.45 21.12 -11.08
CA LEU A 7 6.91 19.95 -11.78
C LEU A 7 7.18 18.62 -11.04
N ILE A 8 8.36 18.49 -10.41
CA ILE A 8 8.70 17.31 -9.59
C ILE A 8 7.83 17.26 -8.33
N GLU A 9 7.69 18.39 -7.62
CA GLU A 9 6.87 18.48 -6.40
C GLU A 9 5.39 18.17 -6.66
N LEU A 10 4.84 18.60 -7.80
CA LEU A 10 3.46 18.30 -8.19
C LEU A 10 3.25 16.82 -8.56
N ASN A 11 4.24 16.18 -9.21
CA ASN A 11 4.19 14.76 -9.53
C ASN A 11 4.25 13.89 -8.26
N ASP A 12 5.11 14.24 -7.30
CA ASP A 12 5.21 13.54 -6.01
C ASP A 12 3.89 13.62 -5.21
N VAL A 13 3.21 14.78 -5.23
CA VAL A 13 1.89 14.94 -4.58
C VAL A 13 0.83 14.05 -5.23
N ALA A 14 0.76 14.02 -6.56
CA ALA A 14 -0.21 13.18 -7.28
C ALA A 14 0.02 11.69 -7.03
N VAL A 15 1.29 11.23 -7.09
CA VAL A 15 1.66 9.84 -6.79
C VAL A 15 1.28 9.46 -5.36
N THR A 16 1.51 10.35 -4.38
CA THR A 16 1.11 10.12 -2.98
C THR A 16 -0.40 9.90 -2.85
N ILE A 17 -1.22 10.70 -3.54
CA ILE A 17 -2.69 10.58 -3.50
C ILE A 17 -3.11 9.20 -4.04
N ILE A 18 -2.57 8.78 -5.19
CA ILE A 18 -2.89 7.48 -5.80
C ILE A 18 -2.55 6.33 -4.84
N ILE A 19 -1.38 6.36 -4.20
CA ILE A 19 -0.98 5.36 -3.21
C ILE A 19 -2.02 5.31 -2.07
N CYS A 20 -2.36 6.47 -1.53
CA CYS A 20 -3.31 6.59 -0.42
C CYS A 20 -4.73 6.10 -0.78
N GLU A 21 -5.16 6.24 -2.04
CA GLU A 21 -6.43 5.66 -2.51
C GLU A 21 -6.39 4.12 -2.50
N LYS A 22 -5.27 3.51 -2.89
CA LYS A 22 -5.09 2.05 -2.82
C LYS A 22 -5.12 1.55 -1.38
N PHE A 23 -4.43 2.24 -0.46
CA PHE A 23 -4.49 1.91 0.97
C PHE A 23 -5.87 2.13 1.58
N ARG A 24 -6.58 3.22 1.24
CA ARG A 24 -7.96 3.43 1.67
C ARG A 24 -8.88 2.30 1.24
N SER A 25 -8.70 1.79 0.03
CA SER A 25 -9.46 0.64 -0.48
C SER A 25 -9.22 -0.61 0.37
N ILE A 26 -7.97 -0.84 0.80
CA ILE A 26 -7.66 -1.91 1.76
C ILE A 26 -8.34 -1.65 3.09
N TRP A 27 -8.16 -0.48 3.72
CA TRP A 27 -8.73 -0.20 5.04
C TRP A 27 -10.26 -0.34 5.08
N ASP A 28 -10.95 -0.07 3.98
CA ASP A 28 -12.39 -0.32 3.90
C ASP A 28 -12.74 -1.80 3.96
N LYS A 29 -11.97 -2.70 3.33
CA LYS A 29 -12.28 -4.14 3.26
C LYS A 29 -11.58 -4.97 4.32
N PHE A 30 -10.41 -4.54 4.73
CA PHE A 30 -9.57 -5.16 5.72
C PHE A 30 -9.02 -4.08 6.67
N PRO A 31 -9.85 -3.62 7.62
CA PRO A 31 -9.43 -2.70 8.67
C PRO A 31 -8.16 -3.16 9.39
N ASP A 32 -7.39 -2.18 9.80
CA ASP A 32 -6.11 -2.32 10.47
C ASP A 32 -6.25 -2.36 12.00
N THR A 33 -7.39 -2.87 12.48
CA THR A 33 -7.70 -3.05 13.89
C THR A 33 -8.34 -4.40 14.15
N LEU A 34 -8.08 -4.96 15.33
CA LEU A 34 -8.70 -6.19 15.78
C LEU A 34 -10.04 -5.91 16.46
N ASP A 35 -10.95 -6.88 16.43
CA ASP A 35 -12.19 -6.84 17.20
C ASP A 35 -11.94 -7.11 18.70
N SER A 36 -13.00 -7.10 19.51
CA SER A 36 -12.91 -7.38 20.95
C SER A 36 -12.41 -8.79 21.29
N ASN A 37 -12.45 -9.71 20.32
CA ASN A 37 -11.98 -11.09 20.46
C ASN A 37 -10.56 -11.26 19.88
N ASN A 38 -9.86 -10.17 19.58
CA ASN A 38 -8.53 -10.14 18.94
C ASN A 38 -8.51 -10.79 17.54
N ASN A 39 -9.62 -10.75 16.80
CA ASN A 39 -9.68 -11.23 15.42
C ASN A 39 -9.58 -10.08 14.42
N TYR A 40 -9.00 -10.38 13.26
CA TYR A 40 -9.03 -9.45 12.14
C TYR A 40 -10.44 -9.32 11.59
N GLN A 41 -10.80 -8.10 11.26
CA GLN A 41 -12.06 -7.78 10.60
C GLN A 41 -11.82 -7.80 9.08
N PHE A 42 -12.32 -8.82 8.38
CA PHE A 42 -12.22 -8.90 6.92
C PHE A 42 -13.62 -8.98 6.32
N LYS A 43 -13.98 -7.98 5.51
CA LYS A 43 -15.28 -7.93 4.83
C LYS A 43 -15.25 -8.90 3.65
N GLU A 44 -15.80 -10.10 3.80
CA GLU A 44 -15.81 -11.14 2.77
C GLU A 44 -16.44 -10.70 1.43
N LYS A 45 -16.18 -11.45 0.36
CA LYS A 45 -16.74 -11.24 -1.00
C LYS A 45 -16.37 -9.86 -1.54
N ASN A 46 -15.08 -9.52 -1.47
CA ASN A 46 -14.54 -8.24 -1.89
C ASN A 46 -13.42 -8.40 -2.93
N PHE A 47 -12.90 -7.29 -3.45
CA PHE A 47 -11.89 -7.31 -4.51
C PHE A 47 -10.58 -8.02 -4.10
N LEU A 48 -10.23 -8.03 -2.81
CA LEU A 48 -9.04 -8.72 -2.28
C LEU A 48 -9.11 -10.24 -2.47
N ASP A 49 -10.30 -10.82 -2.59
CA ASP A 49 -10.46 -12.27 -2.80
C ASP A 49 -9.79 -12.72 -4.10
N SER A 50 -9.73 -11.85 -5.12
CA SER A 50 -9.02 -12.13 -6.38
C SER A 50 -7.49 -12.13 -6.27
N TYR A 51 -6.97 -11.70 -5.11
CA TYR A 51 -5.54 -11.65 -4.83
C TYR A 51 -5.09 -12.73 -3.85
N CYS A 52 -5.99 -13.54 -3.28
CA CYS A 52 -5.64 -14.68 -2.43
C CYS A 52 -5.43 -15.96 -3.24
N ASP A 53 -4.56 -16.87 -2.77
CA ASP A 53 -4.42 -18.21 -3.34
C ASP A 53 -5.75 -18.96 -3.33
N ASP A 54 -6.06 -19.66 -4.43
CA ASP A 54 -7.30 -20.40 -4.67
C ASP A 54 -8.60 -19.59 -4.46
N LYS A 55 -8.50 -18.24 -4.46
CA LYS A 55 -9.58 -17.28 -4.19
C LYS A 55 -10.22 -17.40 -2.81
N SER A 56 -9.61 -18.13 -1.87
CA SER A 56 -10.09 -18.22 -0.50
C SER A 56 -9.14 -17.50 0.44
N CYS A 57 -9.50 -16.28 0.86
CA CYS A 57 -8.83 -15.56 1.96
C CYS A 57 -9.31 -16.11 3.33
N ASP A 58 -9.16 -17.42 3.54
CA ASP A 58 -9.73 -18.19 4.66
C ASP A 58 -8.93 -18.07 5.97
N THR A 59 -7.67 -17.64 5.89
CA THR A 59 -6.80 -17.40 7.05
C THR A 59 -6.32 -15.97 7.12
N ASP A 60 -5.93 -15.52 8.31
CA ASP A 60 -5.38 -14.19 8.54
C ASP A 60 -4.15 -13.92 7.67
N PHE A 61 -3.22 -14.87 7.57
CA PHE A 61 -2.04 -14.75 6.70
C PHE A 61 -2.43 -14.64 5.22
N ARG A 62 -3.43 -15.41 4.75
CA ARG A 62 -3.91 -15.30 3.36
C ARG A 62 -4.59 -13.97 3.08
N ARG A 63 -5.32 -13.39 4.06
CA ARG A 63 -5.92 -12.05 3.94
C ARG A 63 -4.84 -10.96 3.85
N ILE A 64 -3.81 -11.06 4.69
CA ILE A 64 -2.65 -10.15 4.68
C ILE A 64 -1.88 -10.26 3.36
N ASP A 65 -1.67 -11.48 2.89
CA ASP A 65 -1.08 -11.77 1.57
C ASP A 65 -1.90 -11.16 0.42
N GLY A 66 -3.21 -11.37 0.40
CA GLY A 66 -4.09 -10.78 -0.61
C GLY A 66 -4.01 -9.26 -0.65
N GLY A 67 -3.99 -8.60 0.51
CA GLY A 67 -3.77 -7.15 0.63
C GLY A 67 -2.39 -6.72 0.13
N CYS A 68 -1.34 -7.43 0.51
CA CYS A 68 0.03 -7.15 0.10
C CYS A 68 0.19 -7.27 -1.42
N LEU A 69 -0.29 -8.37 -2.01
CA LEU A 69 -0.20 -8.59 -3.46
C LEU A 69 -1.09 -7.61 -4.23
N TYR A 70 -2.25 -7.23 -3.70
CA TYR A 70 -3.07 -6.16 -4.27
C TYR A 70 -2.28 -4.85 -4.38
N LEU A 71 -1.60 -4.42 -3.32
CA LEU A 71 -0.79 -3.19 -3.34
C LEU A 71 0.30 -3.28 -4.42
N PHE A 72 1.07 -4.37 -4.44
CA PHE A 72 2.12 -4.54 -5.44
C PHE A 72 1.57 -4.55 -6.86
N LYS A 73 0.48 -5.28 -7.13
CA LYS A 73 -0.11 -5.33 -8.48
C LYS A 73 -0.76 -4.02 -8.90
N GLN A 74 -1.42 -3.31 -7.99
CA GLN A 74 -2.09 -2.04 -8.35
C GLN A 74 -1.10 -0.89 -8.55
N ILE A 75 0.00 -0.90 -7.81
CA ILE A 75 1.01 0.18 -7.86
C ILE A 75 2.02 -0.08 -8.98
N PHE A 76 2.45 -1.33 -9.16
CA PHE A 76 3.49 -1.71 -10.11
C PHE A 76 2.97 -2.46 -11.35
N GLY A 77 1.67 -2.76 -11.44
CA GLY A 77 1.09 -3.54 -12.53
C GLY A 77 0.68 -2.75 -13.77
N THR A 78 0.80 -1.42 -13.77
CA THR A 78 0.66 -0.61 -14.99
C THR A 78 1.96 0.13 -15.28
N SER A 79 2.41 0.11 -16.53
CA SER A 79 3.69 0.73 -16.95
C SER A 79 3.71 2.25 -16.77
N GLU A 80 2.55 2.90 -16.83
CA GLU A 80 2.43 4.36 -16.70
C GLU A 80 2.53 4.82 -15.24
N LEU A 81 1.74 4.21 -14.34
CA LEU A 81 1.86 4.49 -12.91
C LEU A 81 3.26 4.15 -12.43
N PHE A 82 3.80 3.02 -12.88
CA PHE A 82 5.17 2.63 -12.58
C PHE A 82 6.19 3.69 -13.00
N LYS A 83 6.13 4.26 -14.21
CA LYS A 83 7.05 5.33 -14.63
C LYS A 83 6.91 6.57 -13.76
N SER A 84 5.68 6.96 -13.42
CA SER A 84 5.44 8.10 -12.53
C SER A 84 6.01 7.85 -11.13
N VAL A 85 5.86 6.63 -10.62
CA VAL A 85 6.42 6.15 -9.35
C VAL A 85 7.95 6.09 -9.38
N ALA A 86 8.55 5.49 -10.42
CA ALA A 86 9.99 5.34 -10.56
C ALA A 86 10.70 6.69 -10.71
N ASN A 87 10.03 7.66 -11.33
CA ASN A 87 10.50 9.04 -11.42
C ASN A 87 10.20 9.87 -10.16
N SER A 88 9.37 9.38 -9.24
CA SER A 88 9.10 10.02 -7.95
C SER A 88 10.18 9.66 -6.93
N ASN A 89 10.45 10.53 -5.97
CA ASN A 89 11.34 10.20 -4.85
C ASN A 89 10.65 9.31 -3.79
N ILE A 90 9.43 8.84 -4.07
CA ILE A 90 8.60 8.11 -3.11
C ILE A 90 8.98 6.64 -3.11
N ASN A 91 9.40 6.17 -1.94
CA ASN A 91 9.84 4.81 -1.74
C ASN A 91 8.63 3.93 -1.42
N ILE A 92 7.79 3.65 -2.42
CA ILE A 92 6.47 3.02 -2.21
C ILE A 92 6.56 1.64 -1.57
N VAL A 93 7.62 0.89 -1.89
CA VAL A 93 7.90 -0.40 -1.26
C VAL A 93 7.97 -0.24 0.26
N ASP A 94 8.53 0.85 0.75
CA ASP A 94 8.61 1.14 2.19
C ASP A 94 7.22 1.24 2.81
N TYR A 95 6.26 1.96 2.18
CA TYR A 95 4.90 2.06 2.70
C TYR A 95 4.16 0.72 2.70
N ILE A 96 4.35 -0.10 1.66
CA ILE A 96 3.77 -1.45 1.58
C ILE A 96 4.33 -2.32 2.72
N LEU A 97 5.64 -2.26 2.95
CA LEU A 97 6.29 -3.04 4.02
C LEU A 97 5.95 -2.52 5.42
N ILE A 98 5.79 -1.21 5.61
CA ILE A 98 5.32 -0.65 6.88
C ILE A 98 3.91 -1.16 7.21
N TRP A 99 2.99 -1.14 6.24
CA TRP A 99 1.64 -1.72 6.44
C TRP A 99 1.71 -3.22 6.69
N LEU A 100 2.50 -3.97 5.92
CA LEU A 100 2.64 -5.42 6.09
C LEU A 100 3.16 -5.77 7.50
N SER A 101 4.25 -5.14 7.92
CA SER A 101 4.83 -5.32 9.25
C SER A 101 3.85 -4.90 10.35
N TYR A 102 3.13 -3.79 10.18
CA TYR A 102 2.11 -3.36 11.14
C TYR A 102 1.01 -4.41 11.28
N MET A 103 0.42 -4.84 10.18
CA MET A 103 -0.67 -5.82 10.17
C MET A 103 -0.26 -7.11 10.85
N LEU A 104 0.93 -7.65 10.53
CA LEU A 104 1.45 -8.89 11.13
C LEU A 104 1.76 -8.76 12.64
N ASN A 105 2.12 -7.55 13.09
CA ASN A 105 2.42 -7.26 14.49
C ASN A 105 1.19 -6.94 15.35
N LEU A 106 -0.03 -6.85 14.76
CA LEU A 106 -1.27 -6.69 15.52
C LEU A 106 -1.56 -7.90 16.41
N LYS A 107 -1.19 -9.10 15.96
CA LYS A 107 -1.32 -10.34 16.75
C LYS A 107 -0.01 -10.69 17.46
N PRO A 108 -0.08 -11.31 18.65
CA PRO A 108 1.09 -11.77 19.36
C PRO A 108 1.87 -12.80 18.52
N GLU A 109 3.18 -12.85 18.74
CA GLU A 109 4.06 -13.82 18.09
C GLU A 109 3.95 -15.20 18.77
N GLY A 110 4.17 -16.25 17.98
CA GLY A 110 4.33 -17.62 18.49
C GLY A 110 5.81 -17.97 18.69
N THR A 111 6.17 -19.21 18.39
CA THR A 111 7.58 -19.69 18.41
C THR A 111 8.47 -18.99 17.40
N MET A 112 7.89 -18.47 16.32
CA MET A 112 8.54 -17.70 15.27
C MET A 112 7.77 -16.40 15.10
N SER A 113 8.46 -15.30 14.80
CA SER A 113 7.76 -14.05 14.50
C SER A 113 6.83 -14.23 13.31
N ASN A 114 5.64 -13.62 13.40
CA ASN A 114 4.64 -13.69 12.34
C ASN A 114 5.22 -13.19 11.00
N ILE A 115 6.12 -12.20 11.07
CA ILE A 115 6.82 -11.65 9.91
C ILE A 115 7.78 -12.66 9.28
N HIS A 116 8.65 -13.31 10.06
CA HIS A 116 9.60 -14.27 9.51
C HIS A 116 8.88 -15.49 8.92
N PHE A 117 7.84 -15.96 9.61
CA PHE A 117 6.97 -17.02 9.09
C PHE A 117 6.34 -16.62 7.76
N PHE A 118 5.67 -15.46 7.71
CA PHE A 118 5.02 -14.95 6.51
C PHE A 118 6.00 -14.78 5.34
N TYR A 119 7.18 -14.21 5.59
CA TYR A 119 8.19 -14.05 4.55
C TYR A 119 8.62 -15.40 3.96
N LYS A 120 8.91 -16.39 4.81
CA LYS A 120 9.36 -17.72 4.37
C LYS A 120 8.27 -18.51 3.64
N THR A 121 7.02 -18.44 4.09
CA THR A 121 5.94 -19.27 3.54
C THR A 121 5.19 -18.61 2.39
N THR A 122 5.18 -17.27 2.35
CA THR A 122 4.30 -16.51 1.45
C THR A 122 5.10 -15.70 0.44
N ILE A 123 6.08 -14.90 0.89
CA ILE A 123 6.89 -14.07 -0.03
C ILE A 123 7.83 -14.92 -0.90
N ASP A 124 8.21 -16.11 -0.44
CA ASP A 124 9.10 -17.02 -1.17
C ASP A 124 8.38 -17.93 -2.19
N ASN A 125 7.24 -17.50 -2.74
CA ASN A 125 6.47 -18.25 -3.75
C ASN A 125 6.45 -17.59 -5.14
N ASP A 126 5.86 -18.28 -6.13
CA ASP A 126 5.83 -17.83 -7.53
C ASP A 126 5.06 -16.50 -7.72
N ARG A 127 4.06 -16.19 -6.91
CA ARG A 127 3.29 -14.94 -7.03
C ARG A 127 4.14 -13.70 -6.76
N TYR A 128 5.21 -13.85 -5.97
CA TYR A 128 6.18 -12.79 -5.70
C TYR A 128 7.47 -12.92 -6.51
N LYS A 129 7.80 -14.12 -7.00
CA LYS A 129 9.01 -14.40 -7.79
C LYS A 129 8.82 -14.24 -9.30
N ASN A 130 7.57 -14.27 -9.78
CA ASN A 130 7.26 -14.08 -11.19
C ASN A 130 7.66 -12.67 -11.68
N THR A 131 8.07 -12.61 -12.94
CA THR A 131 8.53 -11.37 -13.54
C THR A 131 7.42 -10.32 -13.60
N ILE A 132 7.75 -9.08 -13.22
CA ILE A 132 6.84 -7.94 -13.38
C ILE A 132 6.92 -7.49 -14.84
N ASN A 133 5.83 -7.70 -15.59
CA ASN A 133 5.77 -7.30 -16.98
C ASN A 133 5.79 -5.78 -17.13
N GLY A 134 6.57 -5.27 -18.09
CA GLY A 134 6.65 -3.84 -18.39
C GLY A 134 7.59 -3.03 -17.50
N VAL A 135 8.38 -3.70 -16.64
CA VAL A 135 9.30 -3.07 -15.69
C VAL A 135 10.69 -3.72 -15.79
N PRO A 136 11.58 -3.23 -16.69
CA PRO A 136 12.87 -3.88 -16.94
C PRO A 136 13.85 -3.83 -15.76
N GLU A 137 13.72 -2.82 -14.90
CA GLU A 137 14.66 -2.53 -13.81
C GLU A 137 14.46 -3.41 -12.58
N TYR A 138 13.28 -4.02 -12.43
CA TYR A 138 12.92 -4.84 -11.28
C TYR A 138 12.46 -6.20 -11.75
N SER A 139 13.18 -7.25 -11.33
CA SER A 139 12.88 -8.61 -11.76
C SER A 139 11.52 -9.07 -11.26
N ASN A 140 11.23 -8.92 -9.97
CA ASN A 140 9.99 -9.38 -9.34
C ASN A 140 9.70 -8.67 -8.00
N TYR A 141 8.51 -8.89 -7.42
CA TYR A 141 8.14 -8.24 -6.15
C TYR A 141 9.02 -8.70 -4.99
N LYS A 142 9.43 -9.96 -4.96
CA LYS A 142 10.36 -10.47 -3.95
C LYS A 142 11.67 -9.68 -3.94
N TYR A 143 12.23 -9.37 -5.11
CA TYR A 143 13.46 -8.59 -5.22
C TYR A 143 13.31 -7.20 -4.58
N LEU A 144 12.17 -6.53 -4.80
CA LEU A 144 11.86 -5.25 -4.16
C LEU A 144 11.81 -5.38 -2.63
N ILE A 145 11.15 -6.42 -2.13
CA ILE A 145 11.05 -6.70 -0.69
C ILE A 145 12.42 -6.98 -0.09
N ASP A 146 13.26 -7.81 -0.75
CA ASP A 146 14.58 -8.20 -0.26
C ASP A 146 15.51 -7.00 -0.06
N LYS A 147 15.41 -5.99 -0.95
CA LYS A 147 16.16 -4.74 -0.83
C LYS A 147 15.74 -3.89 0.37
N LYS A 148 14.51 -4.09 0.85
CA LYS A 148 13.86 -3.30 1.90
C LYS A 148 13.46 -4.12 3.12
N LYS A 149 14.02 -5.33 3.26
CA LYS A 149 13.69 -6.27 4.34
C LYS A 149 13.90 -5.70 5.75
N TYR A 150 14.70 -4.64 5.90
CA TYR A 150 14.89 -3.98 7.18
C TYR A 150 13.59 -3.45 7.81
N PHE A 151 12.53 -3.17 7.03
CA PHE A 151 11.21 -2.83 7.59
C PHE A 151 10.49 -4.05 8.21
N LEU A 152 10.84 -5.25 7.78
CA LEU A 152 10.31 -6.50 8.34
C LEU A 152 11.00 -6.83 9.67
N ASP A 153 12.27 -6.44 9.83
CA ASP A 153 13.07 -6.69 11.03
C ASP A 153 13.02 -5.54 12.06
N MET A 154 12.32 -4.45 11.75
CA MET A 154 12.27 -3.26 12.60
C MET A 154 11.39 -3.47 13.84
N ASP A 155 11.75 -2.85 14.96
CA ASP A 155 10.97 -2.91 16.19
C ASP A 155 9.50 -2.54 15.97
N LYS A 156 8.59 -3.35 16.53
CA LYS A 156 7.15 -3.22 16.31
C LYS A 156 6.59 -1.87 16.73
N LYS A 157 7.14 -1.23 17.77
CA LYS A 157 6.70 0.10 18.23
C LYS A 157 7.14 1.16 17.23
N ILE A 158 8.34 1.04 16.69
CA ILE A 158 8.83 1.93 15.63
C ILE A 158 7.95 1.80 14.38
N ILE A 159 7.66 0.57 13.93
CA ILE A 159 6.75 0.32 12.80
C ILE A 159 5.36 0.88 13.06
N SER A 160 4.81 0.67 14.26
CA SER A 160 3.51 1.23 14.63
C SER A 160 3.49 2.74 14.51
N ASN A 161 4.52 3.44 15.00
CA ASN A 161 4.59 4.89 14.90
C ASN A 161 4.67 5.38 13.45
N PHE A 162 5.50 4.72 12.62
CA PHE A 162 5.59 5.06 11.20
C PHE A 162 4.29 4.80 10.46
N TYR A 163 3.61 3.70 10.78
CA TYR A 163 2.34 3.36 10.18
C TYR A 163 1.24 4.37 10.52
N GLU A 164 1.11 4.77 11.79
CA GLU A 164 0.15 5.80 12.19
C GLU A 164 0.45 7.15 11.51
N ALA A 165 1.73 7.54 11.44
CA ALA A 165 2.14 8.75 10.73
C ALA A 165 1.79 8.68 9.23
N PHE A 166 2.03 7.53 8.60
CA PHE A 166 1.66 7.27 7.20
C PHE A 166 0.14 7.35 6.98
N LYS A 167 -0.65 6.74 7.87
CA LYS A 167 -2.11 6.77 7.80
C LYS A 167 -2.65 8.19 7.90
N LEU A 168 -2.11 8.99 8.83
CA LEU A 168 -2.44 10.42 8.97
C LEU A 168 -2.08 11.22 7.71
N LEU A 169 -0.90 10.97 7.13
CA LEU A 169 -0.50 11.59 5.87
C LEU A 169 -1.52 11.29 4.77
N CYS A 170 -1.95 10.04 4.63
CA CYS A 170 -2.94 9.66 3.62
C CYS A 170 -4.30 10.30 3.85
N LEU A 171 -4.80 10.32 5.09
CA LEU A 171 -6.04 11.01 5.43
C LEU A 171 -5.99 12.49 5.02
N PHE A 172 -4.91 13.19 5.38
CA PHE A 172 -4.72 14.59 5.03
C PHE A 172 -4.68 14.83 3.51
N LYS A 173 -3.92 14.01 2.76
CA LYS A 173 -3.80 14.13 1.30
C LYS A 173 -5.13 13.90 0.59
N LEU A 174 -5.88 12.88 1.00
CA LEU A 174 -7.18 12.55 0.43
C LEU A 174 -8.24 13.64 0.70
N ILE A 175 -8.25 14.21 1.91
CA ILE A 175 -9.15 15.33 2.26
C ILE A 175 -8.84 16.57 1.42
N ASN A 176 -7.56 16.96 1.32
CA ASN A 176 -7.17 18.14 0.55
C ASN A 176 -7.49 17.99 -0.94
N SER A 177 -7.35 16.79 -1.49
CA SER A 177 -7.75 16.51 -2.87
C SER A 177 -9.25 16.80 -3.09
N LEU A 178 -10.11 16.35 -2.17
CA LEU A 178 -11.56 16.59 -2.24
C LEU A 178 -11.91 18.08 -2.13
N ILE A 179 -11.27 18.80 -1.21
CA ILE A 179 -11.48 20.25 -1.03
C ILE A 179 -11.11 21.01 -2.31
N ASN A 180 -9.94 20.73 -2.89
CA ASN A 180 -9.49 21.41 -4.10
C ASN A 180 -10.37 21.09 -5.31
N THR A 181 -10.85 19.85 -5.46
CA THR A 181 -11.82 19.52 -6.52
C THR A 181 -13.16 20.23 -6.34
N GLY A 182 -13.63 20.40 -5.09
CA GLY A 182 -14.84 21.16 -4.78
C GLY A 182 -14.68 22.66 -5.05
N SER A 183 -13.53 23.24 -4.72
CA SER A 183 -13.21 24.64 -5.04
C SER A 183 -13.15 24.90 -6.54
N VAL A 184 -12.57 23.99 -7.32
CA VAL A 184 -12.56 24.07 -8.80
C VAL A 184 -13.99 23.99 -9.37
N LEU A 185 -14.84 23.09 -8.84
CA LEU A 185 -16.24 22.98 -9.27
C LEU A 185 -17.04 24.26 -8.96
N ILE A 186 -16.79 24.90 -7.82
CA ILE A 186 -17.42 26.18 -7.45
C ILE A 186 -16.97 27.30 -8.39
N VAL A 187 -15.69 27.35 -8.77
CA VAL A 187 -15.15 28.35 -9.71
C VAL A 187 -15.74 28.14 -11.10
N LEU A 188 -15.76 26.91 -11.62
CA LEU A 188 -16.36 26.59 -12.93
C LEU A 188 -17.87 26.85 -12.97
N ASN A 189 -18.58 26.59 -11.87
CA ASN A 189 -20.00 26.94 -11.79
C ASN A 189 -20.20 28.47 -11.83
N ARG A 190 -19.35 29.28 -11.18
CA ARG A 190 -19.45 30.75 -11.28
C ARG A 190 -19.19 31.27 -12.69
N GLU A 191 -18.26 30.67 -13.44
CA GLU A 191 -17.98 31.07 -14.82
C GLU A 191 -19.08 30.67 -15.82
N ASN A 192 -19.85 29.62 -15.54
CA ASN A 192 -20.99 29.20 -16.37
C ASN A 192 -22.30 29.97 -16.07
N TYR A 193 -22.31 30.83 -15.05
CA TYR A 193 -23.44 31.72 -14.72
C TYR A 193 -23.09 33.22 -14.84
N ALA A 194 -21.95 33.54 -15.45
CA ALA A 194 -21.50 34.91 -15.74
C ALA A 194 -21.64 35.24 -17.22
#